data_AF-A0A965AJR5-F1
#
_entry.id   AF-A0A965AJR5-F1
#
_cell.length_a   1.000
_cell.length_b   1.000
_cell.length_c   1.000
_cell.angle_alpha   90.00
_cell.angle_beta   90.00
_cell.angle_gamma   90.00
#
_symmetry.space_group_name_H-M   'P 1'
#
loop_
_entity.id
_entity.type
_entity.pdbx_description
1 polymer ?
#
loop_
_entity_poly.entity_id
_entity_poly.type
_entity_poly.pdbx_seq_one_letter_code
_entity_poly.pdbx_strand_id
1 'polypeptide(L)'
;MGTEHRKNGFENMSSLLVRTLAPILVAAGLFSGGAFADTVHPQSSESRFIRNLGDRAIHLLSAETLTAKQRAEGFGDLLVTGFNLDYISRFALGRHWNNATA
;
A
#
# COMPACT_ATOMS: atom_id res chain seq x y z
N MET A 1 -11.17 -37.40 71.39
CA MET A 1 -11.01 -35.96 71.68
C MET A 1 -10.29 -35.35 70.48
N GLY A 2 -11.03 -35.10 69.39
CA GLY A 2 -10.49 -34.70 68.08
C GLY A 2 -10.65 -33.19 67.90
N THR A 3 -9.58 -32.55 67.47
CA THR A 3 -9.45 -31.09 67.31
C THR A 3 -10.13 -30.62 66.02
N GLU A 4 -11.31 -30.01 66.13
CA GLU A 4 -11.93 -29.26 65.02
C GLU A 4 -11.66 -27.77 65.21
N HIS A 5 -10.47 -27.35 64.76
CA HIS A 5 -10.12 -25.93 64.67
C HIS A 5 -10.73 -25.36 63.39
N ARG A 6 -11.76 -24.51 63.55
CA ARG A 6 -12.30 -23.57 62.55
C ARG A 6 -11.16 -22.97 61.70
N LYS A 7 -11.10 -23.33 60.42
CA LYS A 7 -10.30 -22.62 59.40
C LYS A 7 -11.26 -21.92 58.42
N ASN A 8 -12.04 -20.96 58.93
CA ASN A 8 -12.93 -20.13 58.12
C ASN A 8 -12.36 -18.72 57.96
N GLY A 9 -11.14 -18.61 57.41
CA GLY A 9 -10.45 -17.32 57.32
C GLY A 9 -9.36 -17.21 56.25
N PHE A 10 -9.32 -18.12 55.27
CA PHE A 10 -8.30 -18.08 54.21
C PHE A 10 -8.86 -18.32 52.79
N GLU A 11 -10.17 -18.44 52.64
CA GLU A 11 -10.81 -18.76 51.34
C GLU A 11 -11.06 -17.52 50.46
N ASN A 12 -10.93 -16.30 51.02
CA ASN A 12 -11.25 -15.05 50.30
C ASN A 12 -10.02 -14.27 49.79
N MET A 13 -8.79 -14.76 49.97
CA MET A 13 -7.57 -14.06 49.51
C MET A 13 -6.98 -14.65 48.21
N SER A 14 -7.41 -15.86 47.81
CA SER A 14 -6.94 -16.59 46.62
C SER A 14 -7.83 -16.40 45.38
N SER A 15 -8.89 -15.59 45.48
CA SER A 15 -9.82 -15.28 44.36
C SER A 15 -9.42 -14.02 43.58
N LEU A 16 -8.59 -13.15 44.15
CA LEU A 16 -8.23 -11.86 43.55
C LEU A 16 -6.96 -11.91 42.68
N LEU A 17 -6.19 -13.01 42.71
CA LEU A 17 -4.95 -13.12 41.94
C LEU A 17 -5.12 -13.82 40.58
N VAL A 18 -6.21 -14.56 40.35
CA VAL A 18 -6.42 -15.31 39.09
C VAL A 18 -7.20 -14.48 38.05
N ARG A 19 -7.78 -13.34 38.44
CA ARG A 19 -8.75 -12.58 37.64
C ARG A 19 -8.17 -11.40 36.85
N THR A 20 -6.85 -11.24 36.79
CA THR A 20 -6.20 -10.17 35.99
C THR A 20 -5.26 -10.68 34.91
N LEU A 21 -5.06 -12.00 34.78
CA LEU A 21 -4.13 -12.58 33.80
C LEU A 21 -4.82 -13.43 32.72
N ALA A 22 -6.08 -13.09 32.40
CA ALA A 22 -6.92 -13.89 31.50
C ALA A 22 -7.35 -13.25 30.16
N PRO A 23 -7.01 -12.00 29.74
CA PRO A 23 -7.37 -11.58 28.39
C PRO A 23 -6.23 -11.65 27.35
N ILE A 24 -4.96 -11.86 27.74
CA ILE A 24 -3.85 -11.76 26.77
C ILE A 24 -3.68 -13.03 25.91
N LEU A 25 -4.26 -14.18 26.29
CA LEU A 25 -4.08 -15.43 25.55
C LEU A 25 -5.12 -15.70 24.44
N VAL A 26 -6.07 -14.78 24.20
CA VAL A 26 -7.06 -14.89 23.10
C VAL A 26 -6.59 -14.17 21.82
N ALA A 27 -5.46 -13.44 21.87
CA ALA A 27 -5.01 -12.57 20.78
C ALA A 27 -4.22 -13.24 19.64
N ALA A 28 -3.89 -14.54 19.70
CA ALA A 28 -2.97 -15.15 18.73
C ALA A 28 -3.61 -16.10 17.68
N GLY A 29 -4.89 -16.46 17.82
CA GLY A 29 -5.50 -17.53 17.02
C GLY A 29 -6.17 -17.13 15.71
N LEU A 30 -6.48 -15.84 15.49
CA LEU A 30 -7.33 -15.40 14.38
C LEU A 30 -6.57 -14.90 13.13
N PHE A 31 -5.23 -14.96 13.11
CA PHE A 31 -4.43 -14.46 11.99
C PHE A 31 -3.86 -15.55 11.06
N SER A 32 -4.30 -16.81 11.17
CA SER A 32 -3.89 -17.88 10.23
C SER A 32 -4.88 -18.08 9.06
N GLY A 33 -5.51 -16.99 8.60
CA GLY A 33 -6.14 -16.99 7.28
C GLY A 33 -5.05 -16.88 6.22
N GLY A 34 -4.75 -17.98 5.53
CA GLY A 34 -3.74 -18.03 4.48
C GLY A 34 -3.96 -16.93 3.43
N ALA A 35 -3.02 -16.00 3.34
CA ALA A 35 -2.93 -15.08 2.22
C ALA A 35 -2.35 -15.84 1.02
N PHE A 36 -3.19 -16.58 0.29
CA PHE A 36 -2.85 -16.98 -1.07
C PHE A 36 -3.10 -15.78 -1.99
N ALA A 37 -2.16 -14.84 -1.99
CA ALA A 37 -2.07 -13.85 -3.05
C ALA A 37 -1.16 -14.42 -4.14
N ASP A 38 -1.73 -15.23 -5.03
CA ASP A 38 -1.21 -15.33 -6.39
C ASP A 38 -2.35 -15.64 -7.36
N THR A 39 -3.10 -14.61 -7.69
CA THR A 39 -3.78 -14.61 -8.98
C THR A 39 -2.85 -13.85 -9.90
N VAL A 40 -2.16 -14.57 -10.78
CA VAL A 40 -1.66 -13.99 -12.03
C VAL A 40 -2.88 -13.42 -12.73
N HIS A 41 -3.20 -12.16 -12.42
CA HIS A 41 -4.26 -11.45 -13.10
C HIS A 41 -3.80 -11.34 -14.56
N PRO A 42 -4.63 -11.72 -15.55
CA PRO A 42 -4.32 -11.42 -16.93
C PRO A 42 -3.95 -9.95 -17.01
N GLN A 43 -2.79 -9.65 -17.62
CA GLN A 43 -2.21 -8.31 -17.57
C GLN A 43 -3.27 -7.31 -18.01
N SER A 44 -3.74 -6.49 -17.05
CA SER A 44 -4.83 -5.57 -17.28
C SER A 44 -4.45 -4.61 -18.41
N SER A 45 -5.44 -4.02 -19.09
CA SER A 45 -5.17 -3.10 -20.18
C SER A 45 -4.30 -1.92 -19.72
N GLU A 46 -4.49 -1.47 -18.48
CA GLU A 46 -3.70 -0.43 -17.82
C GLU A 46 -2.26 -0.90 -17.55
N SER A 47 -2.10 -2.13 -17.05
CA SER A 47 -0.78 -2.72 -16.80
C SER A 47 0.02 -2.91 -18.09
N ARG A 48 -0.66 -3.24 -19.20
CA ARG A 48 -0.05 -3.30 -20.54
C ARG A 48 0.30 -1.91 -21.06
N PHE A 49 -0.57 -0.94 -20.86
CA PHE A 49 -0.29 0.45 -21.22
C PHE A 49 0.97 0.98 -20.53
N ILE A 50 1.07 0.83 -19.21
CA ILE A 50 2.23 1.31 -18.42
C ILE A 50 3.53 0.65 -18.91
N ARG A 51 3.52 -0.68 -19.10
CA ARG A 51 4.68 -1.42 -19.58
C ARG A 51 5.12 -0.95 -20.97
N ASN A 52 4.17 -0.87 -21.91
CA ASN A 52 4.48 -0.44 -23.28
C ASN A 52 4.99 1.00 -23.36
N LEU A 53 4.44 1.92 -22.55
CA LEU A 53 4.91 3.30 -22.52
C LEU A 53 6.33 3.39 -21.92
N GLY A 54 6.58 2.65 -20.84
CA GLY A 54 7.90 2.55 -20.21
C GLY A 54 8.96 1.98 -21.16
N ASP A 55 8.65 0.88 -21.84
CA ASP A 55 9.57 0.25 -22.80
C ASP A 55 9.95 1.20 -23.94
N ARG A 56 8.99 1.96 -24.46
CA ARG A 56 9.24 2.99 -25.48
C ARG A 56 10.12 4.12 -24.97
N ALA A 57 9.88 4.59 -23.75
CA ALA A 57 10.68 5.65 -23.15
C ALA A 57 12.13 5.20 -22.92
N ILE A 58 12.34 3.98 -22.41
CA ILE A 58 13.68 3.41 -22.22
C ILE A 58 14.40 3.30 -23.57
N HIS A 59 13.74 2.73 -24.58
CA HIS A 59 14.33 2.57 -25.91
C HIS A 59 14.71 3.91 -26.57
N LEU A 60 13.86 4.93 -26.42
CA LEU A 60 14.15 6.27 -26.93
C LEU A 60 15.35 6.89 -26.21
N LEU A 61 15.39 6.81 -24.88
CA LEU A 61 16.40 7.48 -24.07
C LEU A 61 17.77 6.79 -24.13
N SER A 62 17.81 5.48 -24.36
CA SER A 62 19.04 4.71 -24.52
C SER A 62 19.60 4.68 -25.95
N ALA A 63 18.87 5.22 -26.93
CA ALA A 63 19.31 5.25 -28.31
C ALA A 63 20.54 6.17 -28.50
N GLU A 64 21.71 5.55 -28.71
CA GLU A 64 22.97 6.25 -28.98
C GLU A 64 22.97 7.01 -30.31
N THR A 65 22.08 6.63 -31.22
CA THR A 65 21.91 7.29 -32.53
C THR A 65 21.19 8.64 -32.45
N LEU A 66 20.56 8.95 -31.32
CA LEU A 66 19.80 10.19 -31.12
C LEU A 66 20.59 11.24 -30.34
N THR A 67 20.53 12.47 -30.85
CA THR A 67 20.98 13.65 -30.11
C THR A 67 20.11 13.88 -28.87
N ALA A 68 20.63 14.64 -27.90
CA ALA A 68 19.88 15.00 -26.71
C ALA A 68 18.57 15.74 -27.04
N LYS A 69 18.57 16.60 -28.07
CA LYS A 69 17.38 17.32 -28.53
C LYS A 69 16.31 16.35 -29.08
N GLN A 70 16.71 15.43 -29.94
CA GLN A 70 15.79 14.43 -30.51
C GLN A 70 15.20 13.52 -29.41
N ARG A 71 15.99 13.17 -28.40
CA ARG A 71 15.50 12.43 -27.22
C ARG A 71 14.48 13.25 -26.42
N ALA A 72 14.73 14.53 -26.21
CA ALA A 72 13.80 15.40 -25.49
C ALA A 72 12.46 15.58 -26.24
N GLU A 73 12.54 15.81 -27.56
CA GLU A 73 11.35 15.93 -28.43
C GLU A 73 10.53 14.63 -28.42
N GLY A 74 11.16 13.49 -28.69
CA GLY A 74 10.46 12.20 -28.68
C GLY A 74 9.90 11.83 -27.29
N PHE A 75 10.56 12.24 -26.21
CA PHE A 75 10.04 12.02 -24.87
C PHE A 75 8.82 12.90 -24.60
N GLY A 76 8.83 14.14 -25.08
CA GLY A 76 7.66 15.02 -25.08
C GLY A 76 6.47 14.40 -25.81
N ASP A 77 6.69 13.82 -26.98
CA ASP A 77 5.63 13.15 -27.75
C ASP A 77 5.03 11.95 -26.99
N LEU A 78 5.87 11.16 -26.31
CA LEU A 78 5.40 10.07 -25.45
C LEU A 78 4.52 10.57 -24.30
N LEU A 79 4.85 11.73 -23.71
CA LEU A 79 4.04 12.33 -22.65
C LEU A 79 2.69 12.84 -23.17
N VAL A 80 2.70 13.55 -24.30
CA VAL A 80 1.48 14.09 -24.93
C VAL A 80 0.54 12.97 -25.38
N THR A 81 1.10 11.87 -25.89
CA THR A 81 0.30 10.74 -26.38
C THR A 81 -0.15 9.79 -25.27
N GLY A 82 0.69 9.61 -24.24
CA GLY A 82 0.42 8.69 -23.14
C GLY A 82 -0.48 9.26 -22.05
N PHE A 83 -0.47 10.58 -21.84
CA PHE A 83 -1.15 11.20 -20.70
C PHE A 83 -2.09 12.32 -21.11
N ASN A 84 -3.15 12.50 -20.33
CA ASN A 84 -3.99 13.69 -20.42
C ASN A 84 -3.29 14.88 -19.74
N LEU A 85 -2.39 15.53 -20.48
CA LEU A 85 -1.61 16.65 -19.96
C LEU A 85 -2.48 17.88 -19.65
N ASP A 86 -3.62 18.10 -20.33
CA ASP A 86 -4.54 19.18 -19.95
C ASP A 86 -5.05 18.97 -18.52
N TYR A 87 -5.57 17.77 -18.25
CA TYR A 87 -6.09 17.42 -16.93
C TYR A 87 -4.99 17.44 -15.86
N ILE A 88 -3.84 16.85 -16.14
CA ILE A 88 -2.71 16.81 -15.19
C ILE A 88 -2.17 18.22 -14.92
N SER A 89 -2.06 19.07 -15.95
CA SER A 89 -1.61 20.46 -15.78
C SER A 89 -2.57 21.25 -14.91
N ARG A 90 -3.88 21.08 -15.13
CA ARG A 90 -4.93 21.69 -14.31
C ARG A 90 -4.86 21.24 -12.87
N PHE A 91 -4.69 19.93 -12.66
CA PHE A 91 -4.53 19.36 -11.34
C PHE A 91 -3.28 19.91 -10.64
N ALA A 92 -2.15 19.98 -11.33
CA ALA A 92 -0.89 20.49 -10.80
C ALA A 92 -0.95 21.99 -10.46
N LEU A 93 -1.62 22.80 -11.30
CA LEU A 93 -1.76 24.25 -11.09
C LEU A 93 -2.85 24.61 -10.06
N GLY A 94 -3.79 23.72 -9.79
CA GLY A 94 -4.88 23.92 -8.84
C GLY A 94 -5.65 25.21 -9.14
N ARG A 95 -5.83 26.07 -8.11
CA ARG A 95 -6.56 27.35 -8.25
C ARG A 95 -5.94 28.33 -9.25
N HIS A 96 -4.65 28.20 -9.55
CA HIS A 96 -3.94 29.12 -10.42
C HIS A 96 -4.19 28.87 -11.90
N TRP A 97 -4.75 27.71 -12.25
CA TRP A 97 -5.13 27.39 -13.62
C TRP A 97 -6.05 28.44 -14.26
N ASN A 98 -6.99 28.99 -13.49
CA ASN A 98 -7.95 29.99 -13.99
C ASN A 98 -7.30 31.32 -14.42
N ASN A 99 -6.05 31.56 -13.99
CA ASN A 99 -5.29 32.76 -14.31
C ASN A 99 -4.12 32.46 -15.26
N ALA A 100 -3.95 31.21 -15.70
CA ALA A 100 -2.92 30.85 -16.67
C ALA A 100 -3.30 31.40 -18.05
N THR A 101 -2.31 31.97 -18.75
CA THR A 101 -2.45 32.38 -20.15
C THR A 101 -1.72 31.37 -21.03
N ALA A 102 -2.24 31.16 -22.24
CA ALA A 102 -1.68 30.22 -23.22
C ALA A 102 -0.42 30.79 -23.88
#